data_AF-A0A7K4IFD4-F1
#
_entry.id   AF-A0A7K4IFD4-F1
#
_cell.length_a   1.000
_cell.length_b   1.000
_cell.length_c   1.000
_cell.angle_alpha   90.00
_cell.angle_beta   90.00
_cell.angle_gamma   90.00
#
_symmetry.space_group_name_H-M   'P 1'
#
loop_
_entity.id
_entity.type
_entity.pdbx_description
1 polymer ?
#
loop_
_entity_poly.entity_id
_entity_poly.type
_entity_poly.pdbx_seq_one_letter_code
_entity_poly.pdbx_strand_id
1 'polypeptide(L)'
;MASSRLDPTKVRYVSLVRIEGGEPILSIPYHEMSVDPDLLASFALAIVVYEGKHIKTFVKEGYVVMIEEGEHVVGFLIVDRVDDEDLYRNSLREIVNEFERMHIASLQNWRGDIRPFRQFALQVLSVFPYRILEPSLVPRLTAGNATGSNERTVIPWSVGETDRKLHTIVSFINGKRTLAEIATASGLPMAETMAVFSMLDRFGWIQLTRRISDDSVLTRLNDPPEILKATYGDQLLTLMDAIDGVRTFKEVCEAVHLSPEAVRTVAQRLLDARILGFKDNSEAVGK
;
A
#
# COMPACT_ATOMS: atom_id res chain seq x y z
N MET A 1 -13.44 20.73 11.51
CA MET A 1 -12.84 21.03 10.20
C MET A 1 -12.15 19.76 9.74
N ALA A 2 -12.80 18.96 8.90
CA ALA A 2 -12.21 17.74 8.37
C ALA A 2 -11.05 18.13 7.44
N SER A 3 -9.88 17.54 7.65
CA SER A 3 -8.72 17.76 6.79
C SER A 3 -9.07 17.30 5.37
N SER A 4 -8.99 18.22 4.40
CA SER A 4 -9.14 17.98 2.96
C SER A 4 -7.97 17.13 2.44
N ARG A 5 -7.92 15.86 2.85
CA ARG A 5 -6.95 14.88 2.39
C ARG A 5 -7.65 13.89 1.47
N LEU A 6 -6.98 13.55 0.37
CA LEU A 6 -7.39 12.47 -0.52
C LEU A 6 -7.55 11.18 0.29
N ASP A 7 -8.67 10.51 0.09
CA ASP A 7 -8.93 9.20 0.66
C ASP A 7 -8.72 8.14 -0.44
N PRO A 8 -7.55 7.49 -0.48
CA PRO A 8 -7.26 6.50 -1.50
C PRO A 8 -8.17 5.27 -1.42
N THR A 9 -8.89 5.05 -0.31
CA THR A 9 -9.86 3.93 -0.22
C THR A 9 -11.07 4.13 -1.12
N LYS A 10 -11.30 5.37 -1.59
CA LYS A 10 -12.33 5.73 -2.56
C LYS A 10 -11.89 5.53 -3.99
N VAL A 11 -10.58 5.46 -4.25
CA VAL A 11 -10.04 5.24 -5.60
C VAL A 11 -10.26 3.79 -5.99
N ARG A 12 -10.87 3.56 -7.15
CA ARG A 12 -11.12 2.22 -7.69
C ARG A 12 -10.18 1.91 -8.84
N TYR A 13 -9.91 2.91 -9.67
CA TYR A 13 -9.13 2.71 -10.89
C TYR A 13 -8.50 4.02 -11.37
N VAL A 14 -7.25 3.95 -11.84
CA VAL A 14 -6.57 5.04 -12.55
C VAL A 14 -6.06 4.51 -13.87
N SER A 15 -6.32 5.22 -14.97
CA SER A 15 -5.77 4.88 -16.28
C SER A 15 -5.28 6.10 -17.04
N LEU A 16 -4.22 5.90 -17.81
CA LEU A 16 -3.73 6.84 -18.81
C LEU A 16 -3.86 6.16 -20.17
N VAL A 17 -4.57 6.82 -21.07
CA VAL A 17 -4.90 6.30 -22.40
C VAL A 17 -4.39 7.28 -23.44
N ARG A 18 -3.79 6.77 -24.52
CA ARG A 18 -3.33 7.62 -25.62
C ARG A 18 -4.53 8.19 -26.37
N ILE A 19 -4.51 9.48 -26.67
CA ILE A 19 -5.57 10.10 -27.50
C ILE A 19 -5.55 9.51 -28.92
N GLU A 20 -4.35 9.41 -29.49
CA GLU A 20 -4.14 8.83 -30.81
C GLU A 20 -4.17 7.30 -30.73
N GLY A 21 -5.26 6.70 -31.20
CA GLY A 21 -5.46 5.24 -31.26
C GLY A 21 -6.29 4.66 -30.11
N GLY A 22 -6.32 5.35 -28.96
CA GLY A 22 -7.13 4.96 -27.80
C GLY A 22 -6.59 3.79 -26.99
N GLU A 23 -5.32 3.44 -27.15
CA GLU A 23 -4.69 2.35 -26.42
C GLU A 23 -4.39 2.74 -24.96
N PRO A 24 -4.73 1.88 -23.97
CA PRO A 24 -4.35 2.11 -22.59
C PRO A 24 -2.83 1.95 -22.44
N ILE A 25 -2.19 2.99 -21.92
CA ILE A 25 -0.74 3.03 -21.69
C ILE A 25 -0.42 2.50 -20.28
N LEU A 26 -1.23 2.90 -19.30
CA LEU A 26 -1.10 2.53 -17.91
C LEU A 26 -2.48 2.35 -17.30
N SER A 27 -2.67 1.29 -16.54
CA SER A 27 -3.94 0.92 -15.92
C SER A 27 -3.66 0.35 -14.53
N ILE A 28 -4.12 1.02 -13.48
CA ILE A 28 -3.86 0.65 -12.08
C ILE A 28 -5.19 0.38 -11.38
N PRO A 29 -5.54 -0.91 -11.16
CA PRO A 29 -6.73 -1.29 -10.41
C PRO A 29 -6.46 -1.31 -8.90
N TYR A 30 -7.34 -0.67 -8.13
CA TYR A 30 -7.26 -0.61 -6.66
C TYR A 30 -8.22 -1.58 -6.00
N HIS A 31 -9.45 -1.67 -6.52
CA HIS A 31 -10.51 -2.52 -5.99
C HIS A 31 -11.34 -3.10 -7.13
N GLU A 32 -12.02 -4.21 -6.83
CA GLU A 32 -12.97 -4.83 -7.76
C GLU A 32 -14.14 -3.88 -8.05
N MET A 33 -14.65 -3.96 -9.26
CA MET A 33 -15.76 -3.16 -9.76
C MET A 33 -16.80 -4.07 -10.42
N SER A 34 -18.07 -3.65 -10.40
CA SER A 34 -19.15 -4.37 -11.08
C SER A 34 -19.01 -4.36 -12.61
N VAL A 35 -18.36 -3.32 -13.14
CA VAL A 35 -18.11 -3.12 -14.56
C VAL A 35 -16.61 -3.09 -14.78
N ASP A 36 -16.17 -3.67 -15.89
CA ASP A 36 -14.78 -3.60 -16.33
C ASP A 36 -14.34 -2.13 -16.48
N PRO A 37 -13.36 -1.67 -15.69
CA PRO A 37 -12.89 -0.29 -15.75
C PRO A 37 -12.25 0.07 -17.09
N ASP A 38 -11.62 -0.88 -17.79
CA ASP A 38 -11.03 -0.63 -19.10
C ASP A 38 -12.14 -0.36 -20.14
N LEU A 39 -13.24 -1.10 -20.07
CA LEU A 39 -14.41 -0.86 -20.92
C LEU A 39 -15.03 0.52 -20.66
N LEU A 40 -15.15 0.93 -19.39
CA LEU A 40 -15.64 2.27 -19.03
C LEU A 40 -14.72 3.36 -19.55
N ALA A 41 -13.39 3.20 -19.41
CA ALA A 41 -12.41 4.15 -19.91
C ALA A 41 -12.43 4.24 -21.44
N SER A 42 -12.47 3.12 -22.15
CA SER A 42 -12.57 3.10 -23.62
C SER A 42 -13.87 3.73 -24.13
N PHE A 43 -15.00 3.47 -23.47
CA PHE A 43 -16.28 4.11 -23.82
C PHE A 43 -16.23 5.62 -23.61
N ALA A 44 -15.70 6.07 -22.48
CA ALA A 44 -15.56 7.49 -22.17
C ALA A 44 -14.61 8.19 -23.16
N LEU A 45 -13.49 7.56 -23.51
CA LEU A 45 -12.59 8.06 -24.53
C LEU A 45 -13.29 8.20 -25.88
N ALA A 46 -14.06 7.19 -26.31
CA ALA A 46 -14.77 7.26 -27.58
C ALA A 46 -15.70 8.48 -27.63
N ILE A 47 -16.39 8.82 -26.54
CA ILE A 47 -17.24 10.02 -26.50
C ILE A 47 -16.40 11.29 -26.57
N VAL A 48 -15.32 11.39 -25.79
CA VAL A 48 -14.44 12.57 -25.76
C VAL A 48 -13.82 12.82 -27.14
N VAL A 49 -13.29 11.77 -27.79
CA VAL A 49 -12.61 11.86 -29.08
C VAL A 49 -13.59 12.04 -30.24
N TYR A 50 -14.70 11.30 -30.30
CA TYR A 50 -15.57 11.29 -31.47
C TYR A 50 -16.74 12.27 -31.43
N GLU A 51 -17.30 12.58 -30.25
CA GLU A 51 -18.43 13.53 -30.19
C GLU A 51 -17.97 14.99 -30.04
N GLY A 52 -16.67 15.25 -29.84
CA GLY A 52 -16.15 16.60 -29.58
C GLY A 52 -16.77 17.23 -28.32
N LYS A 53 -17.33 16.39 -27.44
CA LYS A 53 -17.93 16.81 -26.17
C LYS A 53 -16.88 16.64 -25.09
N HIS A 54 -16.52 17.75 -24.45
CA HIS A 54 -15.66 17.76 -23.26
C HIS A 54 -16.42 17.24 -22.04
N ILE A 55 -16.62 15.93 -21.97
CA ILE A 55 -17.14 15.29 -20.76
C ILE A 55 -16.00 15.25 -19.76
N LYS A 56 -16.14 16.02 -18.67
CA LYS A 56 -15.16 16.04 -17.56
C LYS A 56 -15.50 15.09 -16.43
N THR A 57 -16.78 14.75 -16.29
CA THR A 57 -17.29 13.84 -15.28
C THR A 57 -18.54 13.13 -15.77
N PHE A 58 -18.71 11.86 -15.41
CA PHE A 58 -20.01 11.22 -15.42
C PHE A 58 -20.14 10.23 -14.26
N VAL A 59 -21.37 9.86 -13.94
CA VAL A 59 -21.68 8.92 -12.85
C VAL A 59 -22.29 7.65 -13.43
N LYS A 60 -21.77 6.49 -13.03
CA LYS A 60 -22.27 5.18 -13.47
C LYS A 60 -22.25 4.21 -12.29
N GLU A 61 -23.41 3.62 -11.99
CA GLU A 61 -23.56 2.56 -10.96
C GLU A 61 -22.99 2.92 -9.57
N GLY A 62 -23.01 4.21 -9.21
CA GLY A 62 -22.49 4.69 -7.93
C GLY A 62 -21.03 5.13 -7.94
N TYR A 63 -20.32 4.94 -9.06
CA TYR A 63 -18.98 5.46 -9.28
C TYR A 63 -19.01 6.81 -9.99
N VAL A 64 -18.09 7.69 -9.63
CA VAL A 64 -17.78 8.93 -10.34
C VAL A 64 -16.56 8.68 -11.21
N VAL A 65 -16.72 8.88 -12.51
CA VAL A 65 -15.63 8.79 -13.49
C VAL A 65 -15.22 10.21 -13.84
N MET A 66 -13.99 10.56 -13.48
CA MET A 66 -13.37 11.85 -13.79
C MET A 66 -12.41 11.69 -14.96
N ILE A 67 -12.46 12.66 -15.86
CA ILE A 67 -11.68 12.68 -17.08
C ILE A 67 -10.90 13.98 -17.11
N GLU A 68 -9.59 13.89 -17.30
CA GLU A 68 -8.71 15.04 -17.57
C GLU A 68 -7.95 14.78 -18.86
N GLU A 69 -8.09 15.70 -19.82
CA GLU A 69 -7.45 15.65 -21.12
C GLU A 69 -6.10 16.37 -21.06
N GLY A 70 -5.04 15.70 -21.51
CA GLY A 70 -3.74 16.31 -21.85
C GLY A 70 -3.62 16.54 -23.36
N GLU A 71 -2.41 16.86 -23.84
CA GLU A 71 -2.15 17.07 -25.27
C GLU A 71 -2.08 15.74 -26.07
N HIS A 72 -1.63 14.67 -25.41
CA HIS A 72 -1.35 13.37 -26.02
C HIS A 72 -2.02 12.20 -25.29
N VAL A 73 -2.37 12.37 -24.01
CA VAL A 73 -3.06 11.34 -23.22
C VAL A 73 -4.32 11.88 -22.54
N VAL A 74 -5.25 10.97 -22.26
CA VAL A 74 -6.40 11.22 -21.39
C VAL A 74 -6.23 10.41 -20.11
N GLY A 75 -6.35 11.08 -18.97
CA GLY A 75 -6.41 10.47 -17.67
C GLY A 75 -7.84 10.13 -17.27
N PHE A 76 -8.05 8.91 -16.80
CA PHE A 76 -9.28 8.45 -16.19
C PHE A 76 -9.05 8.14 -14.72
N LEU A 77 -9.89 8.69 -13.86
CA LEU A 77 -9.94 8.36 -12.44
C LEU A 77 -11.36 7.91 -12.09
N ILE A 78 -11.50 6.69 -11.62
CA ILE A 78 -12.77 6.15 -11.13
C ILE A 78 -12.69 6.09 -9.62
N VAL A 79 -13.63 6.77 -8.97
CA VAL A 79 -13.77 6.81 -7.51
C VAL A 79 -15.20 6.46 -7.10
N ASP A 80 -15.37 6.00 -5.86
CA ASP A 80 -16.68 6.06 -5.20
C ASP A 80 -17.14 7.52 -5.07
N ARG A 81 -18.40 7.75 -4.73
CA ARG A 81 -18.88 9.10 -4.39
C ARG A 81 -18.04 9.71 -3.26
N VAL A 82 -17.56 10.93 -3.51
CA VAL A 82 -16.75 11.74 -2.60
C VAL A 82 -17.37 13.13 -2.49
N ASP A 83 -17.15 13.79 -1.35
CA ASP A 83 -17.70 15.12 -1.10
C ASP A 83 -16.94 16.24 -1.86
N ASP A 84 -15.65 16.02 -2.12
CA ASP A 84 -14.76 16.97 -2.80
C ASP A 84 -14.14 16.32 -4.02
N GLU A 85 -14.83 16.42 -5.17
CA GLU A 85 -14.34 15.90 -6.45
C GLU A 85 -13.14 16.69 -7.00
N ASP A 86 -13.06 17.99 -6.68
CA ASP A 86 -12.01 18.88 -7.20
C ASP A 86 -10.63 18.48 -6.71
N LEU A 87 -10.52 17.98 -5.46
CA LEU A 87 -9.27 17.46 -4.91
C LEU A 87 -8.72 16.29 -5.75
N TYR A 88 -9.57 15.31 -6.06
CA TYR A 88 -9.20 14.14 -6.88
C TYR A 88 -8.88 14.53 -8.32
N ARG A 89 -9.66 15.46 -8.88
CA ARG A 89 -9.45 15.99 -10.23
C ARG A 89 -8.13 16.71 -10.37
N ASN A 90 -7.78 17.58 -9.42
CA ASN A 90 -6.52 18.31 -9.45
C ASN A 90 -5.33 17.34 -9.41
N SER A 91 -5.41 16.30 -8.59
CA SER A 91 -4.41 15.23 -8.58
C SER A 91 -4.33 14.43 -9.87
N LEU A 92 -5.47 14.12 -10.52
CA LEU A 92 -5.46 13.49 -11.84
C LEU A 92 -4.80 14.40 -12.90
N ARG A 93 -5.10 15.69 -12.88
CA ARG A 93 -4.50 16.67 -13.79
C ARG A 93 -2.98 16.75 -13.62
N GLU A 94 -2.51 16.77 -12.38
CA GLU A 94 -1.07 16.74 -12.07
C GLU A 94 -0.41 15.48 -12.61
N ILE A 95 -1.05 14.31 -12.45
CA ILE A 95 -0.56 13.03 -12.99
C ILE A 95 -0.47 13.07 -14.52
N VAL A 96 -1.51 13.57 -15.21
CA VAL A 96 -1.53 13.69 -16.67
C VAL A 96 -0.41 14.61 -17.16
N ASN A 97 -0.29 15.81 -16.57
CA ASN A 97 0.73 16.78 -16.93
C ASN A 97 2.16 16.24 -16.69
N GLU A 98 2.38 15.57 -15.56
CA GLU A 98 3.66 14.97 -15.22
C GLU A 98 4.02 13.84 -16.19
N PHE A 99 3.05 13.00 -16.56
CA PHE A 99 3.25 11.92 -17.52
C PHE A 99 3.71 12.46 -18.88
N GLU A 100 3.00 13.46 -19.41
CA GLU A 100 3.36 14.05 -20.70
C GLU A 100 4.74 14.71 -20.64
N ARG A 101 5.02 15.46 -19.57
CA ARG A 101 6.34 16.07 -19.39
C ARG A 101 7.47 15.05 -19.43
N MET A 102 7.29 13.89 -18.79
CA MET A 102 8.31 12.84 -18.72
C MET A 102 8.42 12.01 -20.02
N HIS A 103 7.31 11.82 -20.74
CA HIS A 103 7.20 10.78 -21.76
C HIS A 103 6.83 11.27 -23.17
N ILE A 104 6.65 12.59 -23.39
CA ILE A 104 6.24 13.14 -24.69
C ILE A 104 7.12 12.71 -25.87
N ALA A 105 8.45 12.70 -25.70
CA ALA A 105 9.37 12.27 -26.74
C ALA A 105 9.22 10.78 -27.10
N SER A 106 8.84 9.96 -26.12
CA SER A 106 8.56 8.54 -26.31
C SER A 106 7.18 8.30 -26.92
N LEU A 107 6.19 9.14 -26.61
CA LEU A 107 4.83 9.08 -27.18
C LEU A 107 4.85 9.45 -28.68
N GLN A 108 5.59 10.49 -29.07
CA GLN A 108 5.69 10.94 -30.47
C GLN A 108 6.34 9.91 -31.39
N ASN A 109 7.22 9.06 -30.85
CA ASN A 109 7.92 8.01 -31.59
C ASN A 109 7.44 6.60 -31.21
N TRP A 110 6.24 6.49 -30.63
CA TRP A 110 5.76 5.24 -30.06
C TRP A 110 5.47 4.20 -31.14
N ARG A 111 5.92 2.96 -30.90
CA ARG A 111 5.76 1.81 -31.81
C ARG A 111 4.99 0.65 -31.18
N GLY A 112 4.16 0.92 -30.18
CA GLY A 112 3.33 -0.09 -29.53
C GLY A 112 3.92 -0.76 -28.29
N ASP A 113 5.12 -0.40 -27.84
CA ASP A 113 5.70 -0.94 -26.59
C ASP A 113 5.31 -0.07 -25.38
N ILE A 114 4.48 -0.61 -24.49
CA ILE A 114 4.02 0.10 -23.27
C ILE A 114 4.98 -0.01 -22.08
N ARG A 115 5.98 -0.91 -22.14
CA ARG A 115 6.89 -1.17 -21.01
C ARG A 115 7.61 0.07 -20.48
N PRO A 116 8.07 1.02 -21.32
CA PRO A 116 8.73 2.24 -20.84
C PRO A 116 7.85 3.11 -19.94
N PHE A 117 6.53 3.03 -20.09
CA PHE A 117 5.57 3.85 -19.32
C PHE A 117 5.17 3.20 -18.00
N ARG A 118 5.35 1.87 -17.86
CA ARG A 118 4.96 1.15 -16.64
C ARG A 118 5.68 1.64 -15.38
N GLN A 119 6.90 2.16 -15.50
CA GLN A 119 7.63 2.71 -14.34
C GLN A 119 6.94 3.95 -13.75
N PHE A 120 6.13 4.65 -14.54
CA PHE A 120 5.35 5.81 -14.09
C PHE A 120 4.26 5.43 -13.09
N ALA A 121 3.92 4.14 -12.98
CA ALA A 121 3.00 3.65 -11.96
C ALA A 121 3.40 4.07 -10.54
N LEU A 122 4.70 4.17 -10.25
CA LEU A 122 5.17 4.59 -8.93
C LEU A 122 4.75 6.05 -8.61
N GLN A 123 4.69 6.91 -9.60
CA GLN A 123 4.32 8.32 -9.49
C GLN A 123 2.82 8.43 -9.24
N VAL A 124 2.03 7.65 -9.98
CA VAL A 124 0.59 7.51 -9.71
C VAL A 124 0.35 7.00 -8.28
N LEU A 125 1.07 5.96 -7.86
CA LEU A 125 0.95 5.36 -6.53
C LEU A 125 1.50 6.24 -5.40
N SER A 126 2.31 7.24 -5.71
CA SER A 126 2.76 8.26 -4.74
C SER A 126 1.66 9.28 -4.44
N VAL A 127 0.73 9.48 -5.38
CA VAL A 127 -0.45 10.33 -5.23
C VAL A 127 -1.62 9.52 -4.66
N PHE A 128 -1.86 8.34 -5.24
CA PHE A 128 -2.91 7.40 -4.86
C PHE A 128 -2.30 6.06 -4.44
N PRO A 129 -1.80 5.92 -3.20
CA PRO A 129 -1.26 4.64 -2.74
C PRO A 129 -2.38 3.62 -2.56
N TYR A 130 -2.07 2.31 -2.69
CA TYR A 130 -3.06 1.25 -2.42
C TYR A 130 -3.62 1.31 -0.99
N ARG A 131 -2.81 1.81 -0.06
CA ARG A 131 -3.16 1.96 1.35
C ARG A 131 -2.32 3.08 1.95
N ILE A 132 -2.94 3.93 2.76
CA ILE A 132 -2.20 4.86 3.62
C ILE A 132 -1.62 4.06 4.77
N LEU A 133 -0.29 4.01 4.82
CA LEU A 133 0.43 3.34 5.89
C LEU A 133 0.89 4.37 6.92
N GLU A 134 0.92 3.97 8.20
CA GLU A 134 1.48 4.80 9.25
C GLU A 134 3.02 4.68 9.23
N PRO A 135 3.77 5.80 9.22
CA PRO A 135 5.23 5.75 9.15
C PRO A 135 5.92 5.04 10.34
N SER A 136 5.21 4.88 11.46
CA SER A 136 5.67 4.19 12.68
C SER A 136 5.62 2.66 12.59
N LEU A 137 4.99 2.11 11.54
CA LEU A 137 4.91 0.66 11.34
C LEU A 137 6.27 0.07 10.99
N VAL A 138 6.46 -1.19 11.38
CA VAL A 138 7.67 -1.97 11.13
C VAL A 138 7.35 -3.04 10.08
N PRO A 139 7.96 -2.98 8.88
CA PRO A 139 7.78 -3.99 7.85
C PRO A 139 8.65 -5.21 8.15
N ARG A 140 8.09 -6.39 7.88
CA ARG A 140 8.79 -7.67 7.84
C ARG A 140 8.54 -8.32 6.50
N LEU A 141 9.55 -8.95 5.91
CA LEU A 141 9.36 -9.72 4.69
C LEU A 141 8.52 -10.96 5.00
N THR A 142 7.49 -11.19 4.21
CA THR A 142 6.70 -12.42 4.28
C THR A 142 7.57 -13.57 3.79
N ALA A 143 7.76 -14.60 4.62
CA ALA A 143 8.31 -15.86 4.17
C ALA A 143 7.34 -16.42 3.11
N GLY A 144 7.83 -16.73 1.90
CA GLY A 144 7.00 -17.29 0.85
C GLY A 144 6.14 -18.41 1.42
N ASN A 145 4.84 -18.39 1.10
CA ASN A 145 3.84 -19.27 1.69
C ASN A 145 4.41 -20.68 1.91
N ALA A 146 4.38 -21.17 3.14
CA ALA A 146 4.82 -22.52 3.53
C ALA A 146 3.97 -23.66 2.90
N THR A 147 3.21 -23.33 1.85
CA THR A 147 2.32 -24.20 1.09
C THR A 147 2.79 -24.29 -0.36
N GLY A 148 4.04 -24.72 -0.60
CA GLY A 148 4.48 -25.34 -1.87
C GLY A 148 4.42 -24.53 -3.18
N SER A 149 3.78 -23.37 -3.23
CA SER A 149 3.74 -22.46 -4.38
C SER A 149 4.67 -21.29 -4.09
N ASN A 150 5.92 -21.41 -4.50
CA ASN A 150 6.98 -20.41 -4.30
C ASN A 150 6.80 -19.13 -5.14
N GLU A 151 5.63 -18.90 -5.71
CA GLU A 151 5.35 -17.76 -6.57
C GLU A 151 4.82 -16.61 -5.72
N ARG A 152 5.73 -15.76 -5.24
CA ARG A 152 5.35 -14.41 -4.81
C ARG A 152 4.60 -13.75 -5.96
N THR A 153 3.46 -13.12 -5.68
CA THR A 153 2.74 -12.37 -6.71
C THR A 153 3.67 -11.31 -7.29
N VAL A 154 3.92 -11.40 -8.60
CA VAL A 154 4.79 -10.46 -9.29
C VAL A 154 4.11 -9.10 -9.30
N ILE A 155 4.84 -8.07 -8.87
CA ILE A 155 4.36 -6.69 -8.92
C ILE A 155 4.45 -6.24 -10.39
N PRO A 156 3.32 -5.96 -11.08
CA PRO A 156 3.33 -5.70 -12.53
C PRO A 156 4.15 -4.46 -12.92
N TRP A 157 4.33 -3.56 -11.95
CA TRP A 157 5.01 -2.28 -12.07
C TRP A 157 6.51 -2.35 -11.71
N SER A 158 7.03 -3.52 -11.34
CA SER A 158 8.45 -3.72 -11.02
C SER A 158 9.28 -3.74 -12.30
N VAL A 159 9.48 -2.56 -12.88
CA VAL A 159 10.28 -2.36 -14.10
C VAL A 159 11.22 -1.16 -13.94
N GLY A 160 12.36 -1.19 -14.64
CA GLY A 160 13.24 -0.03 -14.78
C GLY A 160 13.71 0.54 -13.43
N GLU A 161 13.43 1.83 -13.21
CA GLU A 161 13.79 2.53 -11.97
C GLU A 161 12.94 2.08 -10.77
N THR A 162 11.66 1.76 -11.00
CA THR A 162 10.75 1.28 -9.94
C THR A 162 11.24 -0.02 -9.32
N ASP A 163 11.75 -0.94 -10.16
CA ASP A 163 12.35 -2.20 -9.70
C ASP A 163 13.57 -1.97 -8.81
N ARG A 164 14.45 -1.05 -9.21
CA ARG A 164 15.62 -0.66 -8.41
C ARG A 164 15.22 -0.09 -7.06
N LYS A 165 14.26 0.85 -7.03
CA LYS A 165 13.75 1.45 -5.79
C LYS A 165 13.12 0.41 -4.87
N LEU A 166 12.37 -0.54 -5.45
CA LEU A 166 11.78 -1.65 -4.72
C LEU A 166 12.85 -2.53 -4.08
N HIS A 167 13.88 -2.93 -4.84
CA HIS A 167 15.00 -3.69 -4.32
C HIS A 167 15.78 -2.94 -3.23
N THR A 168 16.02 -1.64 -3.41
CA THR A 168 16.65 -0.81 -2.38
C THR A 168 15.85 -0.84 -1.08
N ILE A 169 14.54 -0.59 -1.12
CA ILE A 169 13.69 -0.60 0.08
C ILE A 169 13.66 -2.00 0.72
N VAL A 170 13.46 -3.05 -0.08
CA VAL A 170 13.46 -4.44 0.40
C VAL A 170 14.76 -4.80 1.12
N SER A 171 15.91 -4.30 0.65
CA SER A 171 17.21 -4.56 1.30
C SER A 171 17.33 -3.97 2.71
N PHE A 172 16.54 -2.93 3.03
CA PHE A 172 16.50 -2.31 4.35
C PHE A 172 15.47 -2.95 5.30
N ILE A 173 14.61 -3.85 4.81
CA ILE A 173 13.59 -4.52 5.63
C ILE A 173 14.24 -5.62 6.45
N ASN A 174 14.47 -5.32 7.73
CA ASN A 174 15.07 -6.24 8.70
C ASN A 174 14.14 -6.59 9.88
N GLY A 175 12.88 -6.11 9.85
CA GLY A 175 11.92 -6.31 10.93
C GLY A 175 12.20 -5.54 12.22
N LYS A 176 13.11 -4.56 12.19
CA LYS A 176 13.44 -3.70 13.34
C LYS A 176 13.19 -2.23 13.05
N ARG A 177 13.43 -1.79 11.81
CA ARG A 177 13.29 -0.39 11.40
C ARG A 177 11.84 -0.06 11.06
N THR A 178 11.41 1.15 11.36
CA THR A 178 10.11 1.67 10.94
C THR A 178 10.12 2.08 9.47
N LEU A 179 8.94 2.28 8.85
CA LEU A 179 8.83 2.81 7.49
C LEU A 179 9.55 4.16 7.36
N ALA A 180 9.40 5.04 8.37
CA ALA A 180 10.07 6.33 8.41
C ALA A 180 11.59 6.22 8.44
N GLU A 181 12.13 5.34 9.30
CA GLU A 181 13.57 5.10 9.39
C GLU A 181 14.13 4.51 8.09
N ILE A 182 13.37 3.64 7.42
CA ILE A 182 13.77 3.09 6.12
C ILE A 182 13.74 4.17 5.03
N ALA A 183 12.73 5.04 5.01
CA ALA A 183 12.67 6.18 4.09
C ALA A 183 13.92 7.05 4.22
N THR A 184 14.27 7.46 5.44
CA THR A 184 15.47 8.25 5.73
C THR A 184 16.76 7.51 5.33
N ALA A 185 16.87 6.21 5.64
CA ALA A 185 18.07 5.42 5.31
C ALA A 185 18.23 5.16 3.82
N SER A 186 17.12 5.07 3.07
CA SER A 186 17.12 4.83 1.62
C SER A 186 17.44 6.08 0.81
N GLY A 187 17.30 7.28 1.40
CA GLY A 187 17.46 8.55 0.70
C GLY A 187 16.33 8.88 -0.28
N LEU A 188 15.28 8.07 -0.34
CA LEU A 188 14.11 8.30 -1.20
C LEU A 188 13.13 9.28 -0.54
N PRO A 189 12.36 10.04 -1.34
CA PRO A 189 11.28 10.87 -0.84
C PRO A 189 10.25 10.02 -0.08
N MET A 190 9.73 10.54 1.04
CA MET A 190 8.75 9.83 1.87
C MET A 190 7.54 9.35 1.04
N ALA A 191 7.00 10.20 0.16
CA ALA A 191 5.86 9.83 -0.68
C ALA A 191 6.16 8.60 -1.55
N GLU A 192 7.33 8.56 -2.20
CA GLU A 192 7.76 7.41 -3.01
C GLU A 192 8.00 6.18 -2.15
N THR A 193 8.64 6.32 -0.99
CA THR A 193 8.86 5.20 -0.08
C THR A 193 7.53 4.59 0.39
N MET A 194 6.55 5.43 0.74
CA MET A 194 5.23 4.98 1.15
C MET A 194 4.47 4.32 0.00
N ALA A 195 4.62 4.83 -1.23
CA ALA A 195 4.08 4.18 -2.43
C ALA A 195 4.64 2.77 -2.62
N VAL A 196 5.97 2.60 -2.49
CA VAL A 196 6.61 1.28 -2.56
C VAL A 196 6.12 0.36 -1.45
N PHE A 197 6.03 0.83 -0.20
CA PHE A 197 5.48 0.01 0.87
C PHE A 197 4.01 -0.37 0.64
N SER A 198 3.19 0.53 0.07
CA SER A 198 1.81 0.23 -0.29
C SER A 198 1.72 -0.89 -1.35
N MET A 199 2.65 -0.90 -2.31
CA MET A 199 2.77 -2.01 -3.28
C MET A 199 3.18 -3.31 -2.59
N LEU A 200 4.23 -3.27 -1.76
CA LEU A 200 4.72 -4.45 -1.06
C LEU A 200 3.63 -5.06 -0.16
N ASP A 201 2.84 -4.25 0.54
CA ASP A 201 1.70 -4.69 1.36
C ASP A 201 0.59 -5.30 0.47
N ARG A 202 0.19 -4.60 -0.60
CA ARG A 202 -0.85 -5.04 -1.53
C ARG A 202 -0.56 -6.40 -2.17
N PHE A 203 0.70 -6.64 -2.54
CA PHE A 203 1.12 -7.90 -3.17
C PHE A 203 1.63 -8.94 -2.17
N GLY A 204 1.50 -8.70 -0.86
CA GLY A 204 1.82 -9.66 0.20
C GLY A 204 3.32 -9.91 0.40
N TRP A 205 4.18 -9.04 -0.10
CA TRP A 205 5.63 -9.15 0.07
C TRP A 205 6.08 -8.82 1.50
N ILE A 206 5.28 -8.01 2.20
CA ILE A 206 5.56 -7.63 3.58
C ILE A 206 4.35 -7.85 4.48
N GLN A 207 4.64 -7.96 5.77
CA GLN A 207 3.67 -7.83 6.85
C GLN A 207 4.08 -6.63 7.71
N LEU A 208 3.11 -5.78 8.03
CA LEU A 208 3.32 -4.60 8.86
C LEU A 208 2.94 -4.90 10.31
N THR A 209 3.83 -4.59 11.23
CA THR A 209 3.62 -4.75 12.68
C THR A 209 3.87 -3.43 13.40
N ARG A 210 3.24 -3.24 14.56
CA ARG A 210 3.57 -2.10 15.43
C ARG A 210 4.80 -2.44 16.27
N ARG A 211 5.64 -1.43 16.51
CA ARG A 211 6.76 -1.55 17.45
C ARG A 211 6.23 -1.61 18.87
N ILE A 212 6.69 -2.59 19.65
CA ILE A 212 6.39 -2.65 21.08
C ILE A 212 7.11 -1.48 21.77
N SER A 213 6.32 -0.54 22.28
CA SER A 213 6.76 0.52 23.20
C SER A 213 6.52 0.11 24.65
N ASP A 214 7.11 0.83 25.58
CA ASP A 214 6.97 0.56 27.02
C ASP A 214 5.52 0.77 27.50
N ASP A 215 4.76 1.66 26.84
CA ASP A 215 3.35 1.92 27.12
C ASP A 215 2.39 0.98 26.37
N SER A 216 2.91 0.05 25.57
CA SER A 216 2.07 -0.87 24.79
C SER A 216 1.35 -1.86 25.70
N VAL A 217 0.03 -2.00 25.53
CA VAL A 217 -0.76 -3.03 26.23
C VAL A 217 -0.99 -4.21 25.30
N LEU A 218 -0.44 -5.36 25.67
CA LEU A 218 -0.54 -6.61 24.90
C LEU A 218 -1.68 -7.48 25.46
N THR A 219 -2.32 -8.23 24.57
CA THR A 219 -3.42 -9.14 24.85
C THR A 219 -3.09 -10.52 24.28
N ARG A 220 -3.55 -11.57 24.95
CA ARG A 220 -3.43 -12.95 24.43
C ARG A 220 -4.54 -13.20 23.42
N LEU A 221 -4.18 -13.71 22.25
CA LEU A 221 -5.11 -14.13 21.21
C LEU A 221 -5.23 -15.66 21.16
N ASN A 222 -4.10 -16.37 21.26
CA ASN A 222 -4.04 -17.83 21.19
C ASN A 222 -3.03 -18.38 22.19
N ASP A 223 -3.05 -19.69 22.41
CA ASP A 223 -2.01 -20.40 23.15
C ASP A 223 -0.72 -20.56 22.33
N PRO A 224 0.45 -20.56 22.97
CA PRO A 224 1.72 -20.64 22.26
C PRO A 224 1.91 -22.05 21.68
N PRO A 225 2.41 -22.19 20.44
CA PRO A 225 2.78 -23.49 19.86
C PRO A 225 3.79 -24.23 20.75
N GLU A 226 3.68 -25.56 20.78
CA GLU A 226 4.59 -26.44 21.54
C GLU A 226 6.07 -26.20 21.21
N ILE A 227 6.39 -25.77 19.99
CA ILE A 227 7.75 -25.42 19.54
C ILE A 227 8.31 -24.23 20.33
N LEU A 228 7.49 -23.20 20.59
CA LEU A 228 7.91 -22.04 21.37
C LEU A 228 7.98 -22.37 22.86
N LYS A 229 7.07 -23.22 23.37
CA LYS A 229 7.17 -23.76 24.74
C LYS A 229 8.46 -24.54 24.94
N ALA A 230 8.84 -25.38 23.99
CA ALA A 230 10.10 -26.14 24.04
C ALA A 230 11.35 -25.25 23.95
N THR A 231 11.28 -24.12 23.23
CA THR A 231 12.43 -23.22 23.01
C THR A 231 12.66 -22.27 24.20
N TYR A 232 11.59 -21.76 24.81
CA TYR A 232 11.65 -20.72 25.84
C TYR A 232 11.27 -21.21 27.24
N GLY A 233 10.74 -22.43 27.36
CA GLY A 233 10.43 -23.09 28.63
C GLY A 233 9.47 -22.30 29.52
N ASP A 234 9.66 -22.42 30.83
CA ASP A 234 8.81 -21.80 31.86
C ASP A 234 8.83 -20.26 31.81
N GLN A 235 9.89 -19.64 31.27
CA GLN A 235 9.98 -18.19 31.11
C GLN A 235 8.91 -17.64 30.16
N LEU A 236 8.53 -18.42 29.14
CA LEU A 236 7.45 -18.08 28.24
C LEU A 236 6.09 -18.11 28.95
N LEU A 237 5.87 -19.11 29.80
CA LEU A 237 4.63 -19.24 30.58
C LEU A 237 4.49 -18.08 31.56
N THR A 238 5.56 -17.74 32.30
CA THR A 238 5.56 -16.57 33.20
C THR A 238 5.30 -15.26 32.46
N LEU A 239 5.91 -15.07 31.28
CA LEU A 239 5.66 -13.89 30.46
C LEU A 239 4.22 -13.84 29.97
N MET A 240 3.71 -14.97 29.48
CA MET A 240 2.33 -15.06 29.05
C MET A 240 1.42 -14.72 30.22
N ASP A 241 1.60 -15.35 31.39
CA ASP A 241 0.84 -15.10 32.61
C ASP A 241 0.81 -13.64 33.06
N ALA A 242 1.90 -12.91 32.86
CA ALA A 242 1.95 -11.47 33.13
C ALA A 242 1.20 -10.60 32.10
N ILE A 243 0.96 -11.09 30.89
CA ILE A 243 0.21 -10.37 29.84
C ILE A 243 -1.29 -10.63 30.04
N ASP A 244 -1.96 -9.65 30.67
CA ASP A 244 -3.37 -9.71 31.07
C ASP A 244 -4.29 -8.79 30.25
N GLY A 245 -3.75 -8.01 29.30
CA GLY A 245 -4.53 -7.03 28.55
C GLY A 245 -4.84 -5.74 29.32
N VAL A 246 -4.21 -5.53 30.48
CA VAL A 246 -4.40 -4.32 31.30
C VAL A 246 -3.06 -3.63 31.55
N ARG A 247 -2.03 -4.40 31.89
CA ARG A 247 -0.69 -3.87 32.19
C ARG A 247 0.04 -3.38 30.96
N THR A 248 0.80 -2.32 31.14
CA THR A 248 1.74 -1.82 30.14
C THR A 248 2.92 -2.78 29.98
N PHE A 249 3.57 -2.74 28.82
CA PHE A 249 4.75 -3.57 28.56
C PHE A 249 5.86 -3.32 29.60
N LYS A 250 5.98 -2.09 30.09
CA LYS A 250 6.91 -1.73 31.18
C LYS A 250 6.61 -2.49 32.47
N GLU A 251 5.36 -2.47 32.93
CA GLU A 251 4.92 -3.19 34.14
C GLU A 251 5.07 -4.70 33.99
N VAL A 252 4.83 -5.23 32.78
CA VAL A 252 5.08 -6.65 32.45
C VAL A 252 6.57 -6.98 32.56
N CYS A 253 7.46 -6.13 32.04
CA CYS A 253 8.91 -6.34 32.16
C CYS A 253 9.36 -6.34 33.62
N GLU A 254 8.81 -5.43 34.44
CA GLU A 254 9.12 -5.34 35.88
C GLU A 254 8.64 -6.59 36.64
N ALA A 255 7.45 -7.12 36.31
CA ALA A 255 6.88 -8.29 36.95
C ALA A 255 7.59 -9.61 36.62
N VAL A 256 8.14 -9.72 35.40
CA VAL A 256 8.75 -10.97 34.91
C VAL A 256 10.23 -11.09 35.32
N HIS A 257 10.84 -10.04 35.90
CA HIS A 257 12.24 -9.99 36.35
C HIS A 257 13.27 -10.44 35.29
N LEU A 258 12.93 -10.31 34.01
CA LEU A 258 13.80 -10.63 32.87
C LEU A 258 14.35 -9.36 32.23
N SER A 259 15.39 -9.50 31.41
CA SER A 259 15.95 -8.35 30.71
C SER A 259 14.90 -7.78 29.73
N PRO A 260 14.66 -6.45 29.72
CA PRO A 260 13.63 -5.83 28.88
C PRO A 260 13.81 -6.14 27.38
N GLU A 261 15.05 -6.27 26.92
CA GLU A 261 15.34 -6.63 25.53
C GLU A 261 14.98 -8.08 25.18
N ALA A 262 15.21 -9.02 26.10
CA ALA A 262 14.82 -10.41 25.90
C ALA A 262 13.29 -10.54 25.89
N VAL A 263 12.61 -9.90 26.85
CA VAL A 263 11.14 -9.88 26.90
C VAL A 263 10.56 -9.27 25.63
N ARG A 264 11.13 -8.16 25.14
CA ARG A 264 10.67 -7.51 23.90
C ARG A 264 10.90 -8.40 22.67
N THR A 265 12.01 -9.12 22.62
CA THR A 265 12.31 -10.06 21.53
C THR A 265 11.34 -11.24 21.52
N VAL A 266 11.02 -11.81 22.69
CA VAL A 266 10.05 -12.91 22.82
C VAL A 266 8.65 -12.42 22.51
N ALA A 267 8.21 -11.30 23.08
CA ALA A 267 6.90 -10.71 22.82
C ALA A 267 6.71 -10.38 21.33
N GLN A 268 7.75 -9.89 20.66
CA GLN A 268 7.71 -9.65 19.22
C GLN A 268 7.52 -10.95 18.43
N ARG A 269 8.23 -12.04 18.77
CA ARG A 269 8.02 -13.35 18.13
C ARG A 269 6.61 -13.89 18.35
N LEU A 270 6.02 -13.63 19.51
CA LEU A 270 4.64 -14.04 19.82
C LEU A 270 3.60 -13.20 19.07
N LEU A 271 3.85 -11.89 18.88
CA LEU A 271 3.05 -11.05 17.98
C LEU A 271 3.13 -11.57 16.53
N ASP A 272 4.33 -11.90 16.07
CA ASP A 272 4.57 -12.39 14.71
C ASP A 272 3.84 -13.73 14.48
N ALA A 273 3.80 -14.61 15.49
CA ALA A 273 3.07 -15.86 15.46
C ALA A 273 1.55 -15.73 15.69
N ARG A 274 1.02 -14.49 15.81
CA ARG A 274 -0.39 -14.21 16.13
C ARG A 274 -0.90 -14.85 17.43
N ILE A 275 0.01 -15.03 18.39
CA ILE A 275 -0.29 -15.52 19.75
C ILE A 275 -0.66 -14.33 20.64
N LEU A 276 0.05 -13.20 20.46
CA LEU A 276 -0.27 -11.93 21.09
C LEU A 276 -0.86 -10.95 20.08
N GLY A 277 -1.62 -9.98 20.60
CA GLY A 277 -2.11 -8.82 19.86
C GLY A 277 -2.01 -7.55 20.71
N PHE A 278 -2.05 -6.38 20.08
CA PHE A 278 -2.25 -5.12 20.81
C PHE A 278 -3.71 -5.00 21.23
N LYS A 279 -3.99 -4.48 22.43
CA LYS A 279 -5.36 -4.34 22.93
C LYS A 279 -6.29 -3.57 21.97
N ASP A 280 -5.76 -2.55 21.30
CA ASP A 280 -6.48 -1.73 20.32
C ASP A 280 -6.91 -2.51 19.07
N ASN A 281 -6.30 -3.67 18.79
CA ASN A 281 -6.60 -4.50 17.62
C ASN A 281 -7.77 -5.48 17.82
N SER A 282 -8.38 -5.54 19.00
CA SER A 282 -9.48 -6.48 19.28
C SER A 282 -10.83 -6.09 18.64
N GLU A 283 -10.96 -4.89 18.07
CA GLU A 283 -12.18 -4.46 17.38
C GLU A 283 -12.13 -4.56 15.83
N ALA A 284 -10.97 -4.84 15.22
CA ALA A 284 -10.81 -4.76 13.76
C ALA A 284 -10.77 -6.11 13.00
N VAL A 285 -10.87 -7.25 13.69
CA VAL A 285 -10.84 -8.60 13.06
C VAL A 285 -12.23 -9.27 13.01
N GLY A 286 -13.28 -8.53 13.39
CA GLY A 286 -14.67 -8.99 13.33
C GLY A 286 -15.52 -8.15 12.38
N LYS A 287 -15.23 -8.19 11.07
CA LYS A 287 -16.20 -7.99 9.97
C LYS A 287 -15.56 -8.28 8.61
#